data_AF-A0A7I9VEH7-F1
#
_entry.id   AF-A0A7I9VEH7-F1
#
_cell.length_a   1.000
_cell.length_b   1.000
_cell.length_c   1.000
_cell.angle_alpha   90.00
_cell.angle_beta   90.00
_cell.angle_gamma   90.00
#
_symmetry.space_group_name_H-M   'P 1'
#
loop_
_entity.id
_entity.type
_entity.pdbx_description
1 polymer ?
#
loop_
_entity_poly.entity_id
_entity_poly.type
_entity_poly.pdbx_seq_one_letter_code
_entity_poly.pdbx_strand_id
1 'polypeptide(L)'
;MPGSRGADTDHTVFDVTSGTWLPVPLPRTDRAGEKSEHLECVITGDPKDPVVVYASTIVTSAQGRSGEKRRGEVYAIKVRGGSADDAVDLSSILTPGTGPDYIDFKSFPGGFFLGEVGIDVGGGRVAPGRGLKLVTLDDHLKPTVTNVFPFSPRNVNDIDGVDMSVNGDVTRVVLDKPDAVLKIGRLDWIRTTPRGSTPLPDNPSIYAAVGRFVVYRVSSTNGIVLMDTVSGKKITTPFKDSLPGDPRVWGSVVKIGNSWVVDMSTGTVLLDSTKETSPAKNALADHYLYVDDGADNPVIDLRTGRTVSKGWTVRPVGRIEGWTIVSHSGTLEPDRLELVKDTNGTYPGPWW
;
A
#
# COMPACT_ATOMS: atom_id res chain seq x y z
N MET A 1 -12.84 -28.74 12.70
CA MET A 1 -11.77 -28.68 11.68
C MET A 1 -10.48 -28.38 12.41
N PRO A 2 -9.37 -29.10 12.14
CA PRO A 2 -8.21 -29.02 13.01
C PRO A 2 -7.61 -27.62 12.93
N GLY A 3 -7.75 -26.87 14.03
CA GLY A 3 -7.05 -25.63 14.24
C GLY A 3 -5.59 -25.93 14.55
N SER A 4 -4.70 -25.32 13.80
CA SER A 4 -3.27 -25.26 14.11
C SER A 4 -2.98 -23.91 14.75
N ARG A 5 -3.08 -23.85 16.09
CA ARG A 5 -2.29 -22.90 16.87
C ARG A 5 -0.86 -23.42 16.90
N GLY A 6 0.09 -22.58 16.47
CA GLY A 6 1.51 -22.68 16.80
C GLY A 6 2.33 -23.65 15.97
N ALA A 7 2.77 -23.19 14.80
CA ALA A 7 4.01 -23.63 14.13
C ALA A 7 4.56 -22.40 13.39
N ASP A 8 5.87 -22.36 13.16
CA ASP A 8 6.68 -21.32 12.51
C ASP A 8 5.94 -20.30 11.62
N THR A 9 6.42 -19.06 11.63
CA THR A 9 6.15 -18.06 10.58
C THR A 9 6.71 -18.55 9.24
N ASP A 10 6.06 -19.53 8.63
CA ASP A 10 6.43 -20.09 7.34
C ASP A 10 6.35 -18.95 6.32
N HIS A 11 7.54 -18.56 5.81
CA HIS A 11 7.72 -17.57 4.76
C HIS A 11 6.88 -17.97 3.54
N THR A 12 5.65 -17.51 3.48
CA THR A 12 4.68 -17.93 2.48
C THR A 12 3.93 -16.75 1.92
N VAL A 13 3.48 -16.89 0.68
CA VAL A 13 2.61 -15.92 0.02
C VAL A 13 1.39 -16.64 -0.54
N PHE A 14 0.23 -16.01 -0.41
CA PHE A 14 -1.00 -16.57 -0.94
C PHE A 14 -1.07 -16.38 -2.47
N ASP A 15 -1.18 -17.48 -3.19
CA ASP A 15 -1.41 -17.49 -4.63
C ASP A 15 -2.91 -17.37 -4.90
N VAL A 16 -3.33 -16.16 -5.27
CA VAL A 16 -4.73 -15.85 -5.60
C VAL A 16 -5.27 -16.65 -6.78
N THR A 17 -4.41 -17.17 -7.66
CA THR A 17 -4.84 -17.96 -8.83
C THR A 17 -5.22 -19.37 -8.43
N SER A 18 -4.40 -20.02 -7.60
CA SER A 18 -4.62 -21.41 -7.17
C SER A 18 -5.40 -21.54 -5.86
N GLY A 19 -5.42 -20.50 -5.03
CA GLY A 19 -5.98 -20.54 -3.68
C GLY A 19 -5.12 -21.29 -2.67
N THR A 20 -3.81 -21.33 -2.88
CA THR A 20 -2.86 -22.06 -2.03
C THR A 20 -1.74 -21.15 -1.55
N TRP A 21 -1.07 -21.56 -0.47
CA TRP A 21 0.11 -20.87 0.03
C TRP A 21 1.35 -21.39 -0.69
N LEU A 22 2.13 -20.48 -1.28
CA LEU A 22 3.42 -20.79 -1.89
C LEU A 22 4.53 -20.49 -0.89
N PRO A 23 5.55 -21.36 -0.76
CA PRO A 23 6.75 -21.02 -0.02
C PRO A 23 7.49 -19.89 -0.74
N VAL A 24 7.91 -18.88 0.01
CA VAL A 24 8.79 -17.80 -0.46
C VAL A 24 10.24 -18.31 -0.36
N PRO A 25 11.02 -18.25 -1.45
CA PRO A 25 12.43 -18.64 -1.43
C PRO A 25 13.20 -17.85 -0.38
N LEU A 26 14.04 -18.53 0.41
CA LEU A 26 14.83 -17.88 1.45
C LEU A 26 15.87 -16.91 0.85
N PRO A 27 16.26 -15.86 1.61
CA PRO A 27 17.34 -14.98 1.22
C PRO A 27 18.68 -15.74 1.11
N ARG A 28 19.62 -15.17 0.34
CA ARG A 28 21.01 -15.65 0.29
C ARG A 28 21.61 -15.68 1.69
N THR A 29 22.39 -16.72 1.98
CA THR A 29 23.21 -16.78 3.19
C THR A 29 24.38 -15.81 3.08
N ASP A 30 24.78 -15.24 4.22
CA ASP A 30 25.93 -14.35 4.29
C ASP A 30 27.22 -15.02 3.80
N ARG A 31 28.01 -14.27 3.03
CA ARG A 31 29.34 -14.72 2.57
C ARG A 31 30.35 -14.63 3.71
N ALA A 32 31.42 -15.42 3.63
CA ALA A 32 32.47 -15.39 4.65
C ALA A 32 33.07 -13.99 4.80
N GLY A 33 33.08 -13.46 6.03
CA GLY A 33 33.58 -12.12 6.35
C GLY A 33 32.60 -10.98 6.06
N GLU A 34 31.39 -11.32 5.64
CA GLU A 34 30.29 -10.38 5.41
C GLU A 34 29.11 -10.70 6.33
N LYS A 35 28.29 -9.70 6.61
CA LYS A 35 27.05 -9.84 7.36
C LYS A 35 25.95 -9.00 6.72
N SER A 36 24.76 -9.58 6.55
CA SER A 36 23.57 -8.84 6.17
C SER A 36 22.96 -8.13 7.38
N GLU A 37 22.69 -6.84 7.23
CA GLU A 37 21.93 -6.01 8.17
C GLU A 37 20.71 -5.43 7.43
N HIS A 38 19.66 -5.07 8.18
CA HIS A 38 18.43 -4.47 7.62
C HIS A 38 17.84 -5.23 6.41
N LEU A 39 17.74 -6.56 6.52
CA LEU A 39 17.14 -7.38 5.47
C LEU A 39 15.63 -7.12 5.41
N GLU A 40 15.16 -6.60 4.29
CA GLU A 40 13.75 -6.43 3.96
C GLU A 40 13.38 -7.23 2.72
N CYS A 41 12.09 -7.51 2.56
CA CYS A 41 11.58 -8.13 1.34
C CYS A 41 10.19 -7.64 0.96
N VAL A 42 9.88 -7.71 -0.34
CA VAL A 42 8.56 -7.42 -0.90
C VAL A 42 8.18 -8.48 -1.93
N ILE A 43 6.88 -8.75 -2.06
CA ILE A 43 6.35 -9.57 -3.15
C ILE A 43 5.80 -8.65 -4.25
N THR A 44 6.17 -8.91 -5.49
CA THR A 44 5.74 -8.16 -6.67
C THR A 44 5.55 -9.06 -7.89
N GLY A 45 5.26 -8.47 -9.05
CA GLY A 45 5.09 -9.18 -10.32
C GLY A 45 3.66 -9.57 -10.64
N ASP A 46 3.50 -10.38 -11.68
CA ASP A 46 2.20 -10.96 -12.07
C ASP A 46 1.81 -12.06 -11.06
N PRO A 47 0.54 -12.15 -10.62
CA PRO A 47 0.08 -13.22 -9.74
C PRO A 47 0.38 -14.65 -10.23
N LYS A 48 0.51 -14.85 -11.54
CA LYS A 48 0.91 -16.13 -12.15
C LYS A 48 2.40 -16.41 -11.98
N ASP A 49 3.23 -15.38 -11.96
CA ASP A 49 4.68 -15.49 -11.78
C ASP A 49 5.19 -14.50 -10.71
N PRO A 50 4.83 -14.71 -9.43
CA PRO A 50 5.19 -13.80 -8.36
C PRO A 50 6.70 -13.83 -8.10
N VAL A 51 7.24 -12.66 -7.73
CA VAL A 51 8.65 -12.44 -7.48
C VAL A 51 8.83 -11.91 -6.07
N VAL A 52 9.78 -12.46 -5.32
CA VAL A 52 10.26 -11.86 -4.08
C VAL A 52 11.50 -11.04 -4.40
N VAL A 53 11.54 -9.81 -3.90
CA VAL A 53 12.71 -8.94 -4.00
C VAL A 53 13.23 -8.72 -2.59
N TYR A 54 14.52 -8.99 -2.40
CA TYR A 54 15.24 -8.78 -1.16
C TYR A 54 16.12 -7.54 -1.28
N ALA A 55 16.20 -6.78 -0.20
CA ALA A 55 17.15 -5.68 -0.04
C ALA A 55 17.85 -5.81 1.31
N SER A 56 19.16 -5.63 1.33
CA SER A 56 19.94 -5.67 2.57
C SER A 56 21.14 -4.73 2.51
N THR A 57 21.65 -4.42 3.70
CA THR A 57 22.97 -3.87 3.91
C THR A 57 23.96 -4.99 4.04
N ILE A 58 25.00 -5.04 3.21
CA ILE A 58 26.13 -5.93 3.45
C ILE A 58 27.26 -5.16 4.13
N VAL A 59 27.62 -5.62 5.34
CA VAL A 59 28.75 -5.11 6.11
C VAL A 59 29.92 -6.07 5.99
N THR A 60 31.05 -5.58 5.49
CA THR A 60 32.33 -6.27 5.51
C THR A 60 33.16 -5.72 6.66
N SER A 61 33.50 -6.58 7.63
CA SER A 61 34.26 -6.18 8.81
C SER A 61 35.65 -5.63 8.45
N ALA A 62 36.13 -4.67 9.24
CA ALA A 62 37.47 -4.13 9.11
C ALA A 62 38.54 -5.23 9.24
N GLN A 63 39.51 -5.25 8.33
CA GLN A 63 40.69 -6.12 8.42
C GLN A 63 41.97 -5.29 8.30
N GLY A 64 42.80 -5.31 9.34
CA GLY A 64 44.07 -4.57 9.40
C GLY A 64 43.87 -3.04 9.35
N ARG A 65 44.41 -2.38 8.31
CA ARG A 65 44.28 -0.93 8.11
C ARG A 65 43.06 -0.52 7.27
N SER A 66 42.29 -1.49 6.77
CA SER A 66 41.05 -1.20 6.05
C SER A 66 39.91 -0.98 7.05
N GLY A 67 39.19 0.13 6.92
CA GLY A 67 37.98 0.38 7.69
C GLY A 67 36.83 -0.55 7.27
N GLU A 68 35.77 -0.57 8.07
CA GLU A 68 34.51 -1.24 7.72
C GLU A 68 34.00 -0.73 6.36
N LYS A 69 33.49 -1.65 5.54
CA LYS A 69 32.84 -1.32 4.26
C LYS A 69 31.39 -1.71 4.33
N ARG A 70 30.53 -0.81 3.86
CA ARG A 70 29.08 -1.05 3.71
C ARG A 70 28.71 -0.93 2.24
N ARG A 71 27.78 -1.77 1.80
CA ARG A 71 27.13 -1.64 0.48
C ARG A 71 25.68 -2.09 0.58
N GLY A 72 24.80 -1.51 -0.22
CA GLY A 72 23.47 -2.08 -0.44
C GLY A 72 23.57 -3.28 -1.39
N GLU A 73 22.74 -4.28 -1.15
CA GLU A 73 22.48 -5.39 -2.06
C GLU A 73 20.97 -5.47 -2.31
N VAL A 74 20.59 -5.60 -3.58
CA VAL A 74 19.20 -5.85 -3.97
C VAL A 74 19.18 -6.99 -4.98
N TYR A 75 18.32 -7.97 -4.81
CA TYR A 75 18.16 -9.06 -5.76
C TYR A 75 16.73 -9.58 -5.80
N ALA A 76 16.36 -10.20 -6.91
CA ALA A 76 15.04 -10.78 -7.13
C ALA A 76 15.10 -12.28 -7.35
N ILE A 77 14.09 -13.00 -6.84
CA ILE A 77 13.93 -14.45 -6.99
C ILE A 77 12.48 -14.73 -7.40
N LYS A 78 12.28 -15.61 -8.39
CA LYS A 78 10.94 -16.12 -8.70
C LYS A 78 10.44 -16.97 -7.52
N VAL A 79 9.25 -16.68 -7.02
CA VAL A 79 8.66 -17.43 -5.90
C VAL A 79 8.43 -18.89 -6.29
N ARG A 80 8.00 -19.13 -7.53
CA ARG A 80 7.76 -20.48 -8.03
C ARG A 80 9.07 -21.11 -8.50
N GLY A 81 9.58 -22.06 -7.73
CA GLY A 81 10.72 -22.89 -8.11
C GLY A 81 12.07 -22.16 -8.17
N GLY A 82 12.13 -20.88 -7.80
CA GLY A 82 13.39 -20.15 -7.70
C GLY A 82 14.11 -20.42 -6.38
N SER A 83 15.39 -20.10 -6.36
CA SER A 83 16.25 -20.21 -5.20
C SER A 83 17.22 -19.02 -5.11
N ALA A 84 17.93 -18.91 -3.99
CA ALA A 84 18.96 -17.92 -3.80
C ALA A 84 20.11 -18.01 -4.83
N ASP A 85 20.34 -19.20 -5.40
CA ASP A 85 21.36 -19.45 -6.43
C ASP A 85 20.95 -18.90 -7.80
N ASP A 86 19.63 -18.83 -8.06
CA ASP A 86 19.05 -18.30 -9.29
C ASP A 86 18.72 -16.79 -9.19
N ALA A 87 19.07 -16.18 -8.07
CA ALA A 87 18.72 -14.79 -7.79
C ALA A 87 19.38 -13.83 -8.79
N VAL A 88 18.57 -12.96 -9.38
CA VAL A 88 19.03 -11.91 -10.30
C VAL A 88 19.49 -10.71 -9.47
N ASP A 89 20.76 -10.35 -9.61
CA ASP A 89 21.33 -9.17 -8.95
C ASP A 89 20.74 -7.89 -9.56
N LEU A 90 20.11 -7.09 -8.71
CA LEU A 90 19.53 -5.79 -9.04
C LEU A 90 20.30 -4.64 -8.39
N SER A 91 21.42 -4.89 -7.72
CA SER A 91 22.15 -3.87 -6.95
C SER A 91 22.61 -2.68 -7.79
N SER A 92 22.73 -2.85 -9.11
CA SER A 92 23.01 -1.75 -10.06
C SER A 92 21.91 -0.69 -10.12
N ILE A 93 20.71 -0.97 -9.62
CA ILE A 93 19.63 0.03 -9.51
C ILE A 93 19.89 1.01 -8.38
N LEU A 94 20.78 0.71 -7.43
CA LEU A 94 21.14 1.58 -6.31
C LEU A 94 22.00 2.75 -6.80
N THR A 95 21.84 3.89 -6.15
CA THR A 95 22.68 5.07 -6.40
C THR A 95 24.11 4.78 -5.92
N PRO A 96 25.15 5.11 -6.70
CA PRO A 96 26.53 4.91 -6.25
C PRO A 96 26.80 5.65 -4.95
N GLY A 97 27.37 4.97 -3.95
CA GLY A 97 27.64 5.57 -2.64
C GLY A 97 26.45 5.64 -1.69
N THR A 98 25.28 5.06 -2.04
CA THR A 98 24.21 4.80 -1.07
C THR A 98 24.77 3.89 0.04
N GLY A 99 25.06 4.52 1.18
CA GLY A 99 25.36 3.86 2.45
C GLY A 99 24.05 3.54 3.18
N PRO A 100 23.86 2.35 3.76
CA PRO A 100 22.53 1.77 3.87
C PRO A 100 21.99 1.84 5.31
N ASP A 101 21.84 3.05 5.83
CA ASP A 101 21.26 3.19 7.17
C ASP A 101 19.74 2.97 7.14
N TYR A 102 19.11 3.09 5.96
CA TYR A 102 17.68 2.82 5.77
C TYR A 102 17.35 2.57 4.29
N ILE A 103 16.93 1.34 3.96
CA ILE A 103 16.26 1.02 2.70
C ILE A 103 14.80 0.75 3.08
N ASP A 104 13.86 1.60 2.63
CA ASP A 104 12.43 1.30 2.79
C ASP A 104 11.92 0.62 1.53
N PHE A 105 11.33 -0.56 1.73
CA PHE A 105 10.89 -1.45 0.68
C PHE A 105 9.39 -1.71 0.78
N LYS A 106 8.63 -1.35 -0.27
CA LYS A 106 7.18 -1.60 -0.34
C LYS A 106 6.74 -2.02 -1.73
N SER A 107 5.87 -3.03 -1.83
CA SER A 107 5.28 -3.46 -3.09
C SER A 107 4.17 -2.51 -3.55
N PHE A 108 4.04 -2.32 -4.85
CA PHE A 108 2.82 -1.81 -5.47
C PHE A 108 2.40 -2.75 -6.61
N PRO A 109 1.18 -2.64 -7.14
CA PRO A 109 0.78 -3.48 -8.25
C PRO A 109 1.70 -3.33 -9.47
N GLY A 110 2.40 -4.41 -9.83
CA GLY A 110 3.33 -4.43 -10.96
C GLY A 110 4.76 -3.97 -10.64
N GLY A 111 5.09 -3.63 -9.39
CA GLY A 111 6.45 -3.24 -9.03
C GLY A 111 6.70 -3.05 -7.52
N PHE A 112 7.75 -2.33 -7.19
CA PHE A 112 8.09 -1.97 -5.81
C PHE A 112 8.76 -0.60 -5.72
N PHE A 113 8.59 0.05 -4.57
CA PHE A 113 9.31 1.24 -4.18
C PHE A 113 10.61 0.86 -3.50
N LEU A 114 11.66 1.61 -3.84
CA LEU A 114 12.96 1.56 -3.19
C LEU A 114 13.29 2.97 -2.69
N GLY A 115 13.16 3.16 -1.38
CA GLY A 115 13.64 4.33 -0.67
C GLY A 115 15.11 4.18 -0.35
N GLU A 116 15.93 5.14 -0.75
CA GLU A 116 17.36 5.20 -0.43
C GLU A 116 17.58 6.33 0.56
N VAL A 117 18.34 6.09 1.64
CA VAL A 117 18.81 7.10 2.58
C VAL A 117 20.33 7.06 2.62
N GLY A 118 21.00 8.18 2.92
CA GLY A 118 22.45 8.20 3.11
C GLY A 118 23.26 8.37 1.81
N ILE A 119 22.66 8.94 0.77
CA ILE A 119 23.37 9.20 -0.50
C ILE A 119 24.39 10.34 -0.30
N ASP A 120 25.67 10.06 -0.56
CA ASP A 120 26.71 11.08 -0.63
C ASP A 120 26.58 11.90 -1.92
N VAL A 121 26.03 13.10 -1.79
CA VAL A 121 25.79 14.03 -2.91
C VAL A 121 26.97 14.98 -3.20
N GLY A 122 28.10 14.81 -2.51
CA GLY A 122 29.26 15.71 -2.62
C GLY A 122 29.03 17.09 -1.98
N GLY A 123 29.93 17.51 -1.10
CA GLY A 123 29.84 18.84 -0.46
C GLY A 123 30.26 18.93 1.00
N GLY A 124 30.81 17.87 1.61
CA GLY A 124 31.58 17.92 2.86
C GLY A 124 30.82 18.26 4.15
N ARG A 125 29.58 18.78 4.09
CA ARG A 125 28.72 19.03 5.26
C ARG A 125 27.25 19.04 4.85
N VAL A 126 26.65 17.87 4.62
CA VAL A 126 25.30 17.82 4.09
C VAL A 126 24.57 16.59 4.61
N ALA A 127 23.36 16.78 5.16
CA ALA A 127 22.49 15.72 5.67
C ALA A 127 22.30 14.57 4.65
N PRO A 128 22.07 13.32 5.11
CA PRO A 128 21.98 12.15 4.23
C PRO A 128 20.97 12.38 3.10
N GLY A 129 21.44 12.36 1.86
CA GLY A 129 20.55 12.46 0.69
C GLY A 129 19.54 11.32 0.70
N ARG A 130 18.31 11.59 0.29
CA ARG A 130 17.25 10.57 0.13
C ARG A 130 16.83 10.45 -1.32
N GLY A 131 16.62 9.23 -1.80
CA GLY A 131 16.17 8.90 -3.15
C GLY A 131 14.92 8.02 -3.10
N LEU A 132 14.07 8.13 -4.12
CA LEU A 132 12.94 7.21 -4.31
C LEU A 132 12.95 6.70 -5.75
N LYS A 133 12.92 5.38 -5.88
CA LYS A 133 12.84 4.68 -7.16
C LYS A 133 11.57 3.85 -7.19
N LEU A 134 10.84 3.92 -8.30
CA LEU A 134 9.87 2.91 -8.66
C LEU A 134 10.58 1.90 -9.56
N VAL A 135 10.40 0.63 -9.26
CA VAL A 135 11.02 -0.44 -10.01
C VAL A 135 9.93 -1.41 -10.45
N THR A 136 9.86 -1.68 -11.74
CA THR A 136 9.07 -2.79 -12.29
C THR A 136 10.02 -3.84 -12.86
N LEU A 137 9.60 -5.09 -12.86
CA LEU A 137 10.37 -6.22 -13.38
C LEU A 137 9.62 -6.81 -14.57
N ASP A 138 10.33 -7.16 -15.64
CA ASP A 138 9.76 -7.99 -16.71
C ASP A 138 9.81 -9.49 -16.35
N ASP A 139 9.33 -10.35 -17.25
CA ASP A 139 9.28 -11.81 -17.05
C ASP A 139 10.68 -12.46 -16.86
N HIS A 140 11.74 -11.74 -17.22
CA HIS A 140 13.14 -12.13 -17.04
C HIS A 140 13.81 -11.41 -15.86
N LEU A 141 13.01 -10.78 -14.98
CA LEU A 141 13.45 -10.01 -13.82
C LEU A 141 14.33 -8.80 -14.17
N LYS A 142 14.28 -8.32 -15.42
CA LYS A 142 15.02 -7.14 -15.81
C LYS A 142 14.32 -5.88 -15.26
N PRO A 143 15.03 -5.01 -14.54
CA PRO A 143 14.41 -3.84 -13.93
C PRO A 143 14.19 -2.72 -14.95
N THR A 144 13.01 -2.11 -14.90
CA THR A 144 12.79 -0.76 -15.40
C THR A 144 12.71 0.18 -14.21
N VAL A 145 13.67 1.09 -14.11
CA VAL A 145 13.78 2.04 -12.99
C VAL A 145 13.23 3.39 -13.42
N THR A 146 12.23 3.86 -12.70
CA THR A 146 11.77 5.24 -12.79
C THR A 146 12.24 5.98 -11.55
N ASN A 147 13.19 6.91 -11.72
CA ASN A 147 13.62 7.79 -10.65
C ASN A 147 12.52 8.81 -10.38
N VAL A 148 11.99 8.82 -9.16
CA VAL A 148 10.90 9.74 -8.78
C VAL A 148 11.47 11.07 -8.28
N PHE A 149 12.58 11.01 -7.53
CA PHE A 149 13.22 12.20 -6.97
C PHE A 149 14.75 12.10 -6.99
N PRO A 150 15.45 13.15 -7.44
CA PRO A 150 16.73 13.56 -6.85
C PRO A 150 16.45 14.67 -5.81
N PHE A 151 16.89 14.51 -4.55
CA PHE A 151 16.77 15.60 -3.57
C PHE A 151 18.08 16.07 -2.94
N SER A 152 18.20 17.40 -2.98
CA SER A 152 18.90 18.23 -2.02
C SER A 152 18.25 18.12 -0.62
N PRO A 153 19.02 18.27 0.48
CA PRO A 153 18.84 17.58 1.77
C PRO A 153 17.74 18.09 2.72
N ARG A 154 16.84 18.99 2.30
CA ARG A 154 16.02 19.78 3.26
C ARG A 154 14.54 19.37 3.37
N ASN A 155 14.06 18.41 2.58
CA ASN A 155 12.62 18.34 2.26
C ASN A 155 11.89 17.03 2.59
N VAL A 156 12.56 16.03 3.17
CA VAL A 156 11.92 14.75 3.55
C VAL A 156 12.07 14.55 5.04
N ASN A 157 10.95 14.64 5.75
CA ASN A 157 10.95 14.61 7.22
C ASN A 157 10.81 13.18 7.79
N ASP A 158 10.12 12.27 7.08
CA ASP A 158 9.93 10.90 7.57
C ASP A 158 9.57 9.90 6.46
N ILE A 159 10.01 8.65 6.63
CA ILE A 159 9.62 7.48 5.83
C ILE A 159 9.43 6.36 6.86
N ASP A 160 8.22 6.22 7.39
CA ASP A 160 7.93 5.27 8.47
C ASP A 160 6.61 4.54 8.14
N GLY A 161 6.70 3.24 7.81
CA GLY A 161 5.53 2.43 7.46
C GLY A 161 4.86 2.81 6.13
N VAL A 162 3.59 2.44 5.97
CA VAL A 162 2.77 2.63 4.74
C VAL A 162 2.55 4.11 4.37
N ASP A 163 3.18 5.04 5.11
CA ASP A 163 3.02 6.48 5.04
C ASP A 163 4.32 7.17 4.57
N MET A 164 4.33 7.72 3.36
CA MET A 164 5.45 8.56 2.88
C MET A 164 5.08 10.04 3.02
N SER A 165 5.81 10.88 3.77
CA SER A 165 5.53 12.33 3.84
C SER A 165 6.54 13.13 3.02
N VAL A 166 6.12 13.71 1.88
CA VAL A 166 7.03 14.36 0.92
C VAL A 166 6.68 15.82 0.73
N ASN A 167 7.47 16.75 1.28
CA ASN A 167 7.34 18.18 0.98
C ASN A 167 8.14 18.53 -0.28
N GLY A 168 7.52 18.55 -1.45
CA GLY A 168 8.18 18.97 -2.70
C GLY A 168 7.28 18.84 -3.93
N ASP A 169 7.71 19.46 -5.03
CA ASP A 169 6.97 19.45 -6.31
C ASP A 169 7.04 18.04 -6.95
N VAL A 170 6.02 17.21 -6.71
CA VAL A 170 5.93 15.87 -7.27
C VAL A 170 5.16 15.92 -8.58
N THR A 171 5.83 15.56 -9.67
CA THR A 171 5.22 15.71 -11.00
C THR A 171 4.45 14.48 -11.49
N ARG A 172 4.63 13.25 -10.94
CA ARG A 172 3.86 12.04 -11.39
C ARG A 172 3.97 10.76 -10.52
N VAL A 173 2.88 9.98 -10.43
CA VAL A 173 2.80 8.58 -9.92
C VAL A 173 1.80 7.77 -10.78
N VAL A 174 1.85 6.43 -10.87
CA VAL A 174 0.82 5.59 -11.55
C VAL A 174 0.59 4.31 -10.73
N LEU A 175 -0.66 3.95 -10.45
CA LEU A 175 -1.05 2.68 -9.80
C LEU A 175 -2.00 1.93 -10.76
N ASP A 176 -1.59 0.78 -11.28
CA ASP A 176 -2.26 0.09 -12.40
C ASP A 176 -3.22 -1.04 -11.97
N LYS A 177 -3.59 -1.12 -10.68
CA LYS A 177 -4.60 -2.08 -10.21
C LYS A 177 -5.63 -1.48 -9.26
N PRO A 178 -6.88 -1.98 -9.27
CA PRO A 178 -7.86 -1.69 -8.24
C PRO A 178 -7.33 -2.08 -6.85
N ASP A 179 -7.66 -1.28 -5.84
CA ASP A 179 -7.43 -1.53 -4.40
C ASP A 179 -6.00 -1.29 -3.83
N ALA A 180 -5.04 -0.75 -4.60
CA ALA A 180 -3.76 -0.31 -4.04
C ALA A 180 -3.86 0.99 -3.24
N VAL A 181 -3.47 0.97 -1.97
CA VAL A 181 -3.42 2.18 -1.12
C VAL A 181 -2.00 2.71 -1.10
N LEU A 182 -1.82 3.96 -1.54
CA LEU A 182 -0.58 4.70 -1.40
C LEU A 182 -0.87 5.90 -0.49
N LYS A 183 -0.55 5.78 0.80
CA LYS A 183 -0.71 6.91 1.72
C LYS A 183 0.52 7.81 1.59
N ILE A 184 0.29 9.03 1.13
CA ILE A 184 1.35 10.03 1.00
C ILE A 184 0.94 11.26 1.81
N GLY A 185 1.69 11.54 2.86
CA GLY A 185 1.61 12.78 3.63
C GLY A 185 1.98 13.99 2.76
N ARG A 186 1.24 15.08 3.00
CA ARG A 186 1.32 16.43 2.41
C ARG A 186 2.15 16.51 1.12
N LEU A 187 1.50 16.19 0.00
CA LEU A 187 2.04 16.44 -1.33
C LEU A 187 1.58 17.79 -1.86
N ASP A 188 2.55 18.59 -2.30
CA ASP A 188 2.31 19.72 -3.18
C ASP A 188 2.47 19.23 -4.63
N TRP A 189 1.40 18.61 -5.16
CA TRP A 189 1.15 18.24 -6.58
C TRP A 189 1.29 16.73 -6.88
N ILE A 190 0.40 16.23 -7.76
CA ILE A 190 0.49 14.91 -8.42
C ILE A 190 -0.02 15.11 -9.86
N ARG A 191 0.75 14.71 -10.90
CA ARG A 191 0.18 14.43 -12.24
C ARG A 191 0.39 12.98 -12.65
N THR A 192 -0.61 12.14 -12.51
CA THR A 192 -0.57 10.78 -13.06
C THR A 192 -0.99 10.81 -14.54
N THR A 193 -0.31 10.08 -15.43
CA THR A 193 -0.85 9.65 -16.74
C THR A 193 -0.64 8.15 -16.92
N PRO A 194 -1.70 7.33 -17.04
CA PRO A 194 -1.84 6.34 -18.10
C PRO A 194 -2.24 7.10 -19.37
N ARG A 195 -2.24 6.45 -20.54
CA ARG A 195 -3.01 6.98 -21.66
C ARG A 195 -4.49 7.07 -21.20
N GLY A 196 -4.93 8.25 -20.73
CA GLY A 196 -6.33 8.52 -20.37
C GLY A 196 -6.67 9.01 -18.94
N SER A 197 -5.74 9.30 -18.02
CA SER A 197 -6.13 9.90 -16.71
C SER A 197 -6.33 11.41 -16.78
N THR A 198 -7.13 11.93 -15.85
CA THR A 198 -7.45 13.36 -15.73
C THR A 198 -6.49 14.06 -14.75
N PRO A 199 -5.91 15.22 -15.10
CA PRO A 199 -4.98 15.95 -14.23
C PRO A 199 -5.68 16.52 -12.98
N LEU A 200 -4.95 16.56 -11.86
CA LEU A 200 -5.33 17.33 -10.66
C LEU A 200 -5.29 18.84 -10.96
N PRO A 201 -6.07 19.67 -10.23
CA PRO A 201 -5.97 21.12 -10.31
C PRO A 201 -4.62 21.63 -9.79
N ASP A 202 -4.25 22.86 -10.16
CA ASP A 202 -2.99 23.48 -9.71
C ASP A 202 -2.96 23.67 -8.19
N ASN A 203 -1.82 23.34 -7.58
CA ASN A 203 -1.55 23.43 -6.14
C ASN A 203 -2.58 22.73 -5.22
N PRO A 204 -2.82 21.41 -5.40
CA PRO A 204 -3.71 20.67 -4.52
C PRO A 204 -2.95 20.27 -3.23
N SER A 205 -3.53 20.55 -2.07
CA SER A 205 -3.12 19.95 -0.80
C SER A 205 -3.76 18.57 -0.66
N ILE A 206 -2.98 17.52 -0.87
CA ILE A 206 -3.49 16.14 -0.88
C ILE A 206 -3.53 15.59 0.55
N TYR A 207 -4.66 15.02 0.93
CA TYR A 207 -4.84 14.37 2.23
C TYR A 207 -4.57 12.87 2.16
N ALA A 208 -5.01 12.20 1.08
CA ALA A 208 -4.85 10.76 0.93
C ALA A 208 -5.06 10.32 -0.54
N ALA A 209 -4.46 9.19 -0.90
CA ALA A 209 -4.79 8.44 -2.10
C ALA A 209 -5.13 6.99 -1.72
N VAL A 210 -6.22 6.46 -2.28
CA VAL A 210 -6.76 5.14 -1.94
C VAL A 210 -7.33 4.48 -3.20
N GLY A 211 -6.73 3.38 -3.64
CA GLY A 211 -7.03 2.79 -4.93
C GLY A 211 -6.79 3.79 -6.07
N ARG A 212 -7.79 3.95 -6.93
CA ARG A 212 -7.77 4.96 -8.01
C ARG A 212 -8.26 6.35 -7.59
N PHE A 213 -8.55 6.55 -6.30
CA PHE A 213 -9.15 7.78 -5.80
C PHE A 213 -8.15 8.65 -5.04
N VAL A 214 -8.29 9.96 -5.19
CA VAL A 214 -7.48 10.95 -4.47
C VAL A 214 -8.41 11.89 -3.71
N VAL A 215 -8.07 12.16 -2.45
CA VAL A 215 -8.73 13.12 -1.58
C VAL A 215 -7.80 14.31 -1.39
N TYR A 216 -8.21 15.50 -1.81
CA TYR A 216 -7.36 16.70 -1.81
C TYR A 216 -8.20 17.97 -1.59
N ARG A 217 -7.55 19.06 -1.18
CA ARG A 217 -8.12 20.40 -1.15
C ARG A 217 -7.42 21.27 -2.18
N VAL A 218 -8.16 22.12 -2.88
CA VAL A 218 -7.55 23.22 -3.65
C VAL A 218 -7.54 24.44 -2.76
N SER A 219 -6.40 25.13 -2.68
CA SER A 219 -6.24 26.34 -1.85
C SER A 219 -7.30 27.42 -2.13
N SER A 220 -7.83 27.49 -3.36
CA SER A 220 -8.89 28.40 -3.76
C SER A 220 -10.31 27.95 -3.39
N THR A 221 -10.49 26.72 -2.92
CA THR A 221 -11.78 26.13 -2.56
C THR A 221 -11.87 25.87 -1.06
N ASN A 222 -13.01 26.21 -0.46
CA ASN A 222 -13.32 25.88 0.95
C ASN A 222 -13.76 24.42 1.17
N GLY A 223 -13.40 23.51 0.26
CA GLY A 223 -13.88 22.13 0.28
C GLY A 223 -12.77 21.13 0.00
N ILE A 224 -12.84 20.00 0.69
CA ILE A 224 -12.07 18.81 0.36
C ILE A 224 -12.81 18.06 -0.75
N VAL A 225 -12.08 17.63 -1.77
CA VAL A 225 -12.57 17.00 -3.00
C VAL A 225 -12.07 15.57 -3.07
N LEU A 226 -12.97 14.65 -3.36
CA LEU A 226 -12.67 13.28 -3.78
C LEU A 226 -12.70 13.21 -5.31
N MET A 227 -11.66 12.67 -5.92
CA MET A 227 -11.56 12.52 -7.37
C MET A 227 -11.23 11.08 -7.76
N ASP A 228 -11.91 10.60 -8.79
CA ASP A 228 -11.54 9.40 -9.52
C ASP A 228 -10.47 9.76 -10.55
N THR A 229 -9.26 9.24 -10.39
CA THR A 229 -8.13 9.59 -11.27
C THR A 229 -8.27 9.00 -12.68
N VAL A 230 -9.09 7.96 -12.85
CA VAL A 230 -9.33 7.31 -14.14
C VAL A 230 -10.38 8.08 -14.92
N SER A 231 -11.55 8.32 -14.32
CA SER A 231 -12.67 8.98 -15.00
C SER A 231 -12.63 10.51 -14.93
N GLY A 232 -11.84 11.07 -14.02
CA GLY A 232 -11.78 12.51 -13.75
C GLY A 232 -12.95 13.05 -12.94
N LYS A 233 -13.91 12.21 -12.56
CA LYS A 233 -15.08 12.60 -11.78
C LYS A 233 -14.66 13.12 -10.41
N LYS A 234 -15.27 14.23 -10.00
CA LYS A 234 -15.00 14.92 -8.73
C LYS A 234 -16.27 15.05 -7.92
N ILE A 235 -16.14 14.84 -6.61
CA ILE A 235 -17.22 15.05 -5.63
C ILE A 235 -16.63 15.87 -4.49
N THR A 236 -17.25 17.01 -4.21
CA THR A 236 -16.90 17.81 -3.03
C THR A 236 -17.48 17.14 -1.79
N THR A 237 -16.62 16.83 -0.83
CA THR A 237 -17.00 16.26 0.46
C THR A 237 -17.63 17.36 1.35
N PRO A 238 -18.39 17.00 2.40
CA PRO A 238 -18.88 17.98 3.38
C PRO A 238 -17.76 18.55 4.27
N PHE A 239 -16.54 18.01 4.19
CA PHE A 239 -15.41 18.38 5.04
C PHE A 239 -14.65 19.60 4.47
N LYS A 240 -14.28 20.54 5.34
CA LYS A 240 -13.64 21.81 4.96
C LYS A 240 -12.15 21.86 5.30
N ASP A 241 -11.79 21.47 6.51
CA ASP A 241 -10.45 21.70 7.05
C ASP A 241 -9.62 20.42 7.22
N SER A 242 -10.26 19.34 7.67
CA SER A 242 -9.61 18.05 7.89
C SER A 242 -10.56 16.89 7.60
N LEU A 243 -9.97 15.71 7.39
CA LEU A 243 -10.72 14.46 7.27
C LEU A 243 -10.96 13.84 8.66
N PRO A 244 -12.14 13.25 8.92
CA PRO A 244 -12.45 12.57 10.18
C PRO A 244 -11.78 11.18 10.33
N GLY A 245 -10.85 10.84 9.44
CA GLY A 245 -10.13 9.56 9.43
C GLY A 245 -9.65 9.19 8.04
N ASP A 246 -8.88 8.11 7.97
CA ASP A 246 -8.34 7.60 6.71
C ASP A 246 -9.47 7.15 5.77
N PRO A 247 -9.41 7.51 4.48
CA PRO A 247 -10.34 6.98 3.53
C PRO A 247 -10.08 5.48 3.27
N ARG A 248 -11.16 4.75 3.02
CA ARG A 248 -11.18 3.33 2.67
C ARG A 248 -11.95 3.15 1.37
N VAL A 249 -11.55 2.19 0.54
CA VAL A 249 -12.17 1.91 -0.75
C VAL A 249 -12.61 0.46 -0.83
N TRP A 250 -13.73 0.23 -1.52
CA TRP A 250 -14.13 -1.09 -1.98
C TRP A 250 -14.72 -0.98 -3.38
N GLY A 251 -13.94 -1.32 -4.41
CA GLY A 251 -14.34 -1.11 -5.79
C GLY A 251 -14.59 0.37 -6.10
N SER A 252 -15.83 0.76 -6.39
CA SER A 252 -16.21 2.17 -6.63
C SER A 252 -16.69 2.91 -5.40
N VAL A 253 -16.87 2.24 -4.27
CA VAL A 253 -17.40 2.84 -3.05
C VAL A 253 -16.25 3.34 -2.18
N VAL A 254 -16.30 4.62 -1.82
CA VAL A 254 -15.29 5.27 -0.97
C VAL A 254 -15.95 5.70 0.33
N LYS A 255 -15.34 5.30 1.45
CA LYS A 255 -15.70 5.72 2.80
C LYS A 255 -14.63 6.65 3.35
N ILE A 256 -15.03 7.73 4.03
CA ILE A 256 -14.13 8.67 4.72
C ILE A 256 -14.52 8.73 6.19
N GLY A 257 -13.63 8.29 7.08
CA GLY A 257 -13.94 8.12 8.50
C GLY A 257 -15.17 7.25 8.70
N ASN A 258 -15.86 7.35 9.84
CA ASN A 258 -17.12 6.60 10.08
C ASN A 258 -18.36 7.26 9.47
N SER A 259 -18.21 8.41 8.79
CA SER A 259 -19.33 9.33 8.65
C SER A 259 -19.77 9.66 7.24
N TRP A 260 -19.01 9.26 6.23
CA TRP A 260 -19.35 9.61 4.85
C TRP A 260 -18.97 8.50 3.88
N VAL A 261 -19.94 8.03 3.10
CA VAL A 261 -19.75 6.99 2.09
C VAL A 261 -20.37 7.45 0.78
N VAL A 262 -19.64 7.29 -0.31
CA VAL A 262 -20.08 7.68 -1.65
C VAL A 262 -19.75 6.57 -2.64
N ASP A 263 -20.67 6.29 -3.56
CA ASP A 263 -20.38 5.48 -4.72
C ASP A 263 -19.90 6.38 -5.86
N MET A 264 -18.62 6.27 -6.21
CA MET A 264 -18.02 7.11 -7.25
C MET A 264 -18.52 6.77 -8.65
N SER A 265 -19.03 5.56 -8.89
CA SER A 265 -19.56 5.19 -10.21
C SER A 265 -20.79 6.04 -10.57
N THR A 266 -21.73 6.16 -9.63
CA THR A 266 -22.96 6.94 -9.76
C THR A 266 -22.79 8.39 -9.30
N GLY A 267 -21.93 8.62 -8.30
CA GLY A 267 -21.75 9.90 -7.62
C GLY A 267 -22.74 10.12 -6.49
N THR A 268 -23.49 9.07 -6.14
CA THR A 268 -24.50 9.11 -5.09
C THR A 268 -23.83 9.00 -3.73
N VAL A 269 -24.13 9.94 -2.84
CA VAL A 269 -23.77 9.84 -1.42
C VAL A 269 -24.67 8.79 -0.78
N LEU A 270 -24.07 7.69 -0.36
CA LEU A 270 -24.72 6.52 0.21
C LEU A 270 -24.91 6.65 1.74
N LEU A 271 -24.00 7.36 2.41
CA LEU A 271 -24.09 7.70 3.82
C LEU A 271 -23.56 9.11 4.04
N ASP A 272 -24.31 9.93 4.77
CA ASP A 272 -23.90 11.25 5.23
C ASP A 272 -24.24 11.43 6.71
N SER A 273 -23.56 10.68 7.56
CA SER A 273 -23.73 10.80 9.02
C SER A 273 -22.96 11.98 9.59
N THR A 274 -22.36 12.85 8.75
CA THR A 274 -21.79 14.14 9.21
C THR A 274 -22.88 15.08 9.73
N LYS A 275 -24.14 14.79 9.35
CA LYS A 275 -25.35 15.43 9.88
C LYS A 275 -25.82 14.86 11.21
N GLU A 276 -25.22 13.74 11.65
CA GLU A 276 -25.54 13.11 12.93
C GLU A 276 -24.53 13.55 13.99
N THR A 277 -25.00 13.75 15.22
CA THR A 277 -24.15 14.21 16.33
C THR A 277 -23.30 13.10 16.95
N SER A 278 -23.67 11.83 16.76
CA SER A 278 -22.97 10.68 17.33
C SER A 278 -23.05 9.46 16.40
N PRO A 279 -22.28 9.43 15.30
CA PRO A 279 -22.31 8.30 14.38
C PRO A 279 -21.70 7.05 15.03
N ALA A 280 -22.41 5.92 14.93
CA ALA A 280 -21.90 4.62 15.39
C ALA A 280 -20.64 4.24 14.60
N LYS A 281 -19.73 3.50 15.24
CA LYS A 281 -18.55 2.98 14.56
C LYS A 281 -19.01 1.99 13.49
N ASN A 282 -18.32 1.98 12.35
CA ASN A 282 -18.68 1.06 11.28
C ASN A 282 -17.48 0.63 10.44
N ALA A 283 -17.66 -0.40 9.63
CA ALA A 283 -16.77 -0.81 8.55
C ALA A 283 -17.53 -0.90 7.22
N LEU A 284 -16.83 -0.65 6.12
CA LEU A 284 -17.38 -0.77 4.77
C LEU A 284 -16.88 -2.08 4.16
N ALA A 285 -17.81 -2.85 3.58
CA ALA A 285 -17.48 -3.90 2.63
C ALA A 285 -18.49 -3.86 1.49
N ASP A 286 -18.01 -3.59 0.28
CA ASP A 286 -18.82 -3.31 -0.89
C ASP A 286 -19.81 -2.16 -0.62
N HIS A 287 -21.11 -2.41 -0.71
CA HIS A 287 -22.17 -1.46 -0.43
C HIS A 287 -22.84 -1.70 0.93
N TYR A 288 -22.25 -2.58 1.74
CA TYR A 288 -22.75 -2.93 3.05
C TYR A 288 -21.96 -2.22 4.14
N LEU A 289 -22.69 -1.66 5.10
CA LEU A 289 -22.15 -1.04 6.29
C LEU A 289 -22.32 -2.00 7.46
N TYR A 290 -21.19 -2.46 8.01
CA TYR A 290 -21.14 -3.25 9.24
C TYR A 290 -21.06 -2.27 10.40
N VAL A 291 -22.13 -2.16 11.17
CA VAL A 291 -22.22 -1.24 12.30
C VAL A 291 -21.93 -1.99 13.59
N ASP A 292 -21.05 -1.42 14.40
CA ASP A 292 -20.77 -1.85 15.78
C ASP A 292 -21.45 -0.85 16.71
N ASP A 293 -22.66 -1.21 17.12
CA ASP A 293 -23.51 -0.42 18.02
C ASP A 293 -23.53 -0.96 19.45
N GLY A 294 -22.82 -2.08 19.70
CA GLY A 294 -22.80 -2.76 20.98
C GLY A 294 -24.10 -3.46 21.35
N ALA A 295 -25.06 -3.58 20.42
CA ALA A 295 -26.37 -4.19 20.64
C ALA A 295 -26.60 -5.37 19.68
N ASP A 296 -27.17 -5.10 18.51
CA ASP A 296 -27.50 -6.14 17.54
C ASP A 296 -26.63 -6.08 16.28
N ASN A 297 -25.58 -5.24 16.26
CA ASN A 297 -24.55 -5.19 15.23
C ASN A 297 -25.14 -5.35 13.82
N PRO A 298 -25.90 -4.36 13.32
CA PRO A 298 -26.62 -4.51 12.06
C PRO A 298 -25.67 -4.40 10.86
N VAL A 299 -26.01 -5.13 9.79
CA VAL A 299 -25.46 -4.93 8.46
C VAL A 299 -26.50 -4.20 7.62
N ILE A 300 -26.14 -3.01 7.13
CA ILE A 300 -27.04 -2.14 6.37
C ILE A 300 -26.62 -2.13 4.91
N ASP A 301 -27.54 -2.44 4.00
CA ASP A 301 -27.36 -2.17 2.57
C ASP A 301 -27.52 -0.66 2.33
N LEU A 302 -26.43 0.01 1.99
CA LEU A 302 -26.41 1.46 1.81
C LEU A 302 -27.15 1.94 0.56
N ARG A 303 -27.49 1.07 -0.40
CA ARG A 303 -28.28 1.45 -1.57
C ARG A 303 -29.77 1.52 -1.24
N THR A 304 -30.23 0.66 -0.33
CA THR A 304 -31.64 0.56 0.04
C THR A 304 -31.96 1.16 1.42
N GLY A 305 -30.93 1.40 2.24
CA GLY A 305 -31.06 1.83 3.63
C GLY A 305 -31.61 0.76 4.57
N ARG A 306 -31.75 -0.49 4.10
CA ARG A 306 -32.36 -1.58 4.86
C ARG A 306 -31.30 -2.37 5.62
N THR A 307 -31.62 -2.75 6.85
CA THR A 307 -30.88 -3.79 7.57
C THR A 307 -31.10 -5.12 6.86
N VAL A 308 -30.02 -5.72 6.35
CA VAL A 308 -30.04 -7.02 5.66
C VAL A 308 -29.61 -8.17 6.57
N SER A 309 -28.88 -7.87 7.65
CA SER A 309 -28.58 -8.84 8.70
C SER A 309 -28.27 -8.15 10.04
N LYS A 310 -28.16 -8.95 11.11
CA LYS A 310 -27.85 -8.54 12.48
C LYS A 310 -26.99 -9.59 13.17
N GLY A 311 -26.24 -9.15 14.16
CA GLY A 311 -25.47 -9.99 15.08
C GLY A 311 -24.19 -10.53 14.48
N TRP A 312 -23.59 -9.80 13.53
CA TRP A 312 -22.41 -10.29 12.83
C TRP A 312 -21.25 -10.59 13.79
N THR A 313 -20.62 -11.74 13.58
CA THR A 313 -19.39 -12.18 14.25
C THR A 313 -18.26 -12.42 13.25
N VAL A 314 -18.59 -12.42 11.96
CA VAL A 314 -17.65 -12.45 10.85
C VAL A 314 -17.94 -11.29 9.90
N ARG A 315 -16.90 -10.60 9.45
CA ARG A 315 -17.06 -9.56 8.41
C ARG A 315 -15.88 -9.52 7.45
N PRO A 316 -16.10 -9.07 6.20
CA PRO A 316 -15.02 -8.69 5.31
C PRO A 316 -14.23 -7.51 5.87
N VAL A 317 -12.90 -7.57 5.75
CA VAL A 317 -11.98 -6.49 6.13
C VAL A 317 -11.06 -6.05 5.00
N GLY A 318 -11.00 -6.83 3.91
CA GLY A 318 -10.27 -6.49 2.70
C GLY A 318 -10.57 -7.47 1.57
N ARG A 319 -10.06 -7.17 0.38
CA ARG A 319 -10.13 -8.06 -0.79
C ARG A 319 -8.79 -8.11 -1.49
N ILE A 320 -8.54 -9.26 -2.11
CA ILE A 320 -7.40 -9.48 -3.00
C ILE A 320 -7.93 -10.33 -4.16
N GLU A 321 -7.89 -9.80 -5.38
CA GLU A 321 -8.18 -10.49 -6.66
C GLU A 321 -9.00 -11.81 -6.56
N GLY A 322 -10.33 -11.71 -6.38
CA GLY A 322 -11.22 -12.87 -6.33
C GLY A 322 -11.30 -13.58 -4.97
N TRP A 323 -10.69 -13.00 -3.95
CA TRP A 323 -10.74 -13.43 -2.56
C TRP A 323 -11.11 -12.28 -1.65
N THR A 324 -11.81 -12.60 -0.58
CA THR A 324 -12.16 -11.69 0.49
C THR A 324 -11.45 -12.13 1.78
N ILE A 325 -10.74 -11.20 2.41
CA ILE A 325 -10.19 -11.38 3.75
C ILE A 325 -11.33 -11.10 4.73
N VAL A 326 -11.60 -12.07 5.59
CA VAL A 326 -12.62 -11.96 6.63
C VAL A 326 -11.97 -11.99 7.99
N SER A 327 -12.57 -11.28 8.94
CA SER A 327 -12.18 -11.33 10.36
C SER A 327 -13.31 -11.95 11.16
N HIS A 328 -12.95 -12.84 12.08
CA HIS A 328 -13.86 -13.43 13.07
C HIS A 328 -13.75 -12.64 14.37
N SER A 329 -14.53 -11.57 14.47
CA SER A 329 -14.60 -10.70 15.66
C SER A 329 -15.99 -10.07 15.76
N GLY A 330 -16.50 -9.95 16.99
CA GLY A 330 -17.75 -9.22 17.30
C GLY A 330 -17.58 -7.71 17.39
N THR A 331 -16.37 -7.18 17.16
CA THR A 331 -16.05 -5.76 17.12
C THR A 331 -15.42 -5.40 15.78
N LEU A 332 -15.22 -4.11 15.51
CA LEU A 332 -14.51 -3.68 14.29
C LEU A 332 -13.00 -3.93 14.29
N GLU A 333 -12.42 -4.43 15.37
CA GLU A 333 -11.01 -4.82 15.41
C GLU A 333 -10.83 -6.18 14.71
N PRO A 334 -9.82 -6.31 13.82
CA PRO A 334 -9.58 -7.55 13.11
C PRO A 334 -8.93 -8.58 14.05
N ASP A 335 -9.61 -9.71 14.23
CA ASP A 335 -9.06 -10.94 14.83
C ASP A 335 -9.29 -12.12 13.88
N ARG A 336 -8.39 -13.10 13.93
CA ARG A 336 -8.41 -14.37 13.19
C ARG A 336 -8.81 -14.19 11.73
N LEU A 337 -7.85 -13.75 10.92
CA LEU A 337 -8.05 -13.51 9.50
C LEU A 337 -8.13 -14.82 8.71
N GLU A 338 -9.11 -14.92 7.83
CA GLU A 338 -9.28 -16.04 6.90
C GLU A 338 -9.52 -15.51 5.48
N LEU A 339 -9.14 -16.29 4.47
CA LEU A 339 -9.41 -15.98 3.07
C LEU A 339 -10.60 -16.81 2.58
N VAL A 340 -11.61 -16.12 2.05
CA VAL A 340 -12.81 -16.72 1.46
C VAL A 340 -12.81 -16.44 -0.04
N LYS A 341 -13.01 -17.48 -0.85
CA LYS A 341 -13.09 -17.32 -2.30
C LYS A 341 -14.39 -16.60 -2.68
N ASP A 342 -14.27 -15.59 -3.51
CA ASP A 342 -15.43 -14.86 -4.01
C ASP A 342 -16.26 -15.75 -4.95
N THR A 343 -17.58 -15.57 -4.91
CA THR A 343 -18.53 -16.17 -5.86
C THR A 343 -19.06 -15.07 -6.77
N ASN A 344 -18.95 -15.26 -8.09
CA ASN A 344 -19.33 -14.26 -9.10
C ASN A 344 -18.67 -12.87 -8.88
N GLY A 345 -17.43 -12.86 -8.37
CA GLY A 345 -16.69 -11.63 -8.09
C GLY A 345 -17.19 -10.87 -6.85
N THR A 346 -17.97 -11.52 -5.99
CA THR A 346 -18.47 -10.94 -4.73
C THR A 346 -18.27 -11.91 -3.57
N TYR A 347 -18.08 -11.37 -2.38
CA TYR A 347 -18.03 -12.16 -1.17
C TYR A 347 -19.36 -12.91 -0.95
N PRO A 348 -19.37 -14.26 -0.86
CA PRO A 348 -20.61 -15.03 -0.75
C PRO A 348 -21.24 -15.03 0.66
N GLY A 349 -20.54 -14.50 1.67
CA GLY A 349 -20.95 -14.52 3.08
C GLY A 349 -19.87 -15.14 4.01
N PRO A 350 -20.05 -15.06 5.34
CA PRO A 350 -21.35 -14.99 5.99
C PRO A 350 -21.82 -13.58 6.33
N TRP A 351 -23.14 -13.45 6.43
CA TRP A 351 -23.85 -12.29 6.98
C TRP A 351 -24.28 -12.59 8.43
N TRP A 352 -23.45 -13.24 9.24
CA TRP A 352 -23.73 -13.56 10.66
C TRP A 352 -22.47 -13.54 11.51
#